data_AF-A0A2N1R6W5-F1
#
_entry.id   AF-A0A2N1R6W5-F1
#
_cell.length_a   1.000
_cell.length_b   1.000
_cell.length_c   1.000
_cell.angle_alpha   90.00
_cell.angle_beta   90.00
_cell.angle_gamma   90.00
#
_symmetry.space_group_name_H-M   'P 1'
#
loop_
_entity.id
_entity.type
_entity.pdbx_description
1 polymer ?
#
loop_
_entity_poly.entity_id
_entity_poly.type
_entity_poly.pdbx_seq_one_letter_code
_entity_poly.pdbx_strand_id
1 'polypeptide(L)'
;MMHSVERLASKLTVILSSWPGVECVVSCEAAETDVLDPYFALVLDIYCTGPIPGSEERQASFDNPGAFETSRSGEKDRFFINEMPVRLEYKRAKNIEELVANSFDTMWIFGSSGTYMLYRLVYGNVLYQRSEWLDRMKMALADSPQEFWERLRETCQQKMEHSLSDLGGAAFKDDKLFYFISLAGFIRSCASVLFAINGQWESSERHMTDSLMALPVLPEDFEGRWAMLLRTDGSIDPAKRYQIAQLIARSVFSLGT
;
A
#
# COMPACT_ATOMS: atom_id res chain seq x y z
N MET A 1 -11.97 -23.23 -7.60
CA MET A 1 -12.19 -21.83 -7.20
C MET A 1 -11.13 -20.91 -7.77
N MET A 2 -9.83 -21.24 -7.69
CA MET A 2 -8.75 -20.50 -8.37
C MET A 2 -9.02 -20.30 -9.88
N HIS A 3 -9.43 -21.35 -10.60
CA HIS A 3 -9.87 -21.23 -12.00
C HIS A 3 -11.04 -20.28 -12.24
N SER A 4 -11.92 -20.07 -11.26
CA SER A 4 -13.04 -19.11 -11.38
C SER A 4 -12.54 -17.67 -11.29
N VAL A 5 -11.57 -17.41 -10.42
CA VAL A 5 -10.91 -16.09 -10.27
C VAL A 5 -10.09 -15.78 -11.52
N GLU A 6 -9.27 -16.72 -12.01
CA GLU A 6 -8.48 -16.56 -13.23
C GLU A 6 -9.38 -16.28 -14.45
N ARG A 7 -10.50 -17.00 -14.57
CA ARG A 7 -11.49 -16.77 -15.63
C ARG A 7 -12.14 -15.40 -15.51
N LEU A 8 -12.46 -14.96 -14.30
CA LEU A 8 -13.03 -13.63 -14.07
C LEU A 8 -12.01 -12.53 -14.40
N ALA A 9 -10.78 -12.65 -13.91
CA ALA A 9 -9.68 -11.74 -14.22
C ALA A 9 -9.44 -11.66 -15.73
N SER A 10 -9.48 -12.80 -16.43
CA SER A 10 -9.37 -12.85 -17.89
C SER A 10 -10.55 -12.14 -18.58
N LYS A 11 -11.80 -12.41 -18.15
CA LYS A 11 -13.01 -11.73 -18.69
C LYS A 11 -12.89 -10.21 -18.52
N LEU A 12 -12.55 -9.75 -17.31
CA LEU A 12 -12.38 -8.34 -17.01
C LEU A 12 -11.23 -7.72 -17.82
N THR A 13 -10.10 -8.41 -17.93
CA THR A 13 -8.95 -7.93 -18.71
C THR A 13 -9.30 -7.74 -20.19
N VAL A 14 -10.08 -8.66 -20.79
CA VAL A 14 -10.57 -8.50 -22.18
C VAL A 14 -11.42 -7.24 -22.32
N ILE A 15 -12.35 -6.99 -21.39
CA ILE A 15 -13.18 -5.78 -21.41
C ILE A 15 -12.31 -4.53 -21.26
N LEU A 16 -11.46 -4.49 -20.24
CA LEU A 16 -10.63 -3.33 -19.89
C LEU A 16 -9.61 -2.98 -20.99
N SER A 17 -8.95 -3.99 -21.56
CA SER A 17 -7.94 -3.80 -22.61
C SER A 17 -8.53 -3.27 -23.94
N SER A 18 -9.84 -3.47 -24.15
CA SER A 18 -10.55 -2.92 -25.32
C SER A 18 -10.66 -1.39 -25.29
N TRP A 19 -10.52 -0.77 -24.12
CA TRP A 19 -10.63 0.68 -23.97
C TRP A 19 -9.34 1.36 -24.46
N PRO A 20 -9.42 2.29 -25.43
CA PRO A 20 -8.22 2.88 -26.03
C PRO A 20 -7.30 3.59 -25.04
N GLY A 21 -7.86 4.17 -23.97
CA GLY A 21 -7.09 4.87 -22.95
C GLY A 21 -6.39 3.98 -21.92
N VAL A 22 -6.64 2.67 -21.91
CA VAL A 22 -6.00 1.72 -21.00
C VAL A 22 -4.64 1.30 -21.55
N GLU A 23 -3.61 1.52 -20.74
CA GLU A 23 -2.21 1.20 -21.04
C GLU A 23 -1.84 -0.19 -20.51
N CYS A 24 -2.17 -0.50 -19.26
CA CYS A 24 -1.94 -1.83 -18.69
C CYS A 24 -2.94 -2.18 -17.59
N VAL A 25 -3.10 -3.48 -17.34
CA VAL A 25 -3.91 -4.04 -16.26
C VAL A 25 -3.02 -4.96 -15.44
N VAL A 26 -2.97 -4.70 -14.13
CA VAL A 26 -2.14 -5.43 -13.17
C VAL A 26 -3.04 -5.98 -12.06
N SER A 27 -2.93 -7.26 -11.73
CA SER A 27 -3.58 -7.80 -10.53
C SER A 27 -2.64 -7.76 -9.34
N CYS A 28 -3.19 -7.42 -8.18
CA CYS A 28 -2.44 -7.34 -6.92
C CYS A 28 -2.39 -8.70 -6.22
N GLU A 29 -1.38 -8.96 -5.39
CA GLU A 29 -1.21 -10.21 -4.61
C GLU A 29 -2.44 -10.58 -3.77
N ALA A 30 -3.30 -9.63 -3.39
CA ALA A 30 -4.55 -9.94 -2.71
C ALA A 30 -5.48 -10.86 -3.52
N ALA A 31 -5.36 -10.89 -4.85
CA ALA A 31 -6.07 -11.84 -5.72
C ALA A 31 -5.54 -13.28 -5.61
N GLU A 32 -4.38 -13.49 -4.97
CA GLU A 32 -3.74 -14.80 -4.73
C GLU A 32 -4.12 -15.38 -3.36
N THR A 33 -4.83 -14.63 -2.51
CA THR A 33 -5.38 -15.14 -1.25
C THR A 33 -6.52 -16.14 -1.49
N ASP A 34 -6.74 -17.03 -0.52
CA ASP A 34 -7.86 -17.98 -0.55
C ASP A 34 -9.17 -17.23 -0.80
N VAL A 35 -9.97 -17.71 -1.77
CA VAL A 35 -11.27 -17.12 -2.12
C VAL A 35 -12.26 -17.18 -0.94
N LEU A 36 -12.00 -18.08 0.02
CA LEU A 36 -12.77 -18.19 1.27
C LEU A 36 -12.35 -17.17 2.34
N ASP A 37 -11.29 -16.40 2.09
CA ASP A 37 -10.87 -15.33 2.98
C ASP A 37 -11.95 -14.22 3.04
N PRO A 38 -12.44 -13.84 4.23
CA PRO A 38 -13.45 -12.77 4.36
C PRO A 38 -13.03 -11.41 3.77
N TYR A 39 -11.73 -11.20 3.58
CA TYR A 39 -11.16 -9.99 3.00
C TYR A 39 -10.87 -10.13 1.50
N PHE A 40 -11.17 -11.29 0.89
CA PHE A 40 -10.92 -11.54 -0.52
C PHE A 40 -11.63 -10.49 -1.38
N ALA A 41 -10.89 -9.96 -2.36
CA ALA A 41 -11.44 -9.23 -3.49
C ALA A 41 -10.48 -9.37 -4.67
N LEU A 42 -11.03 -9.52 -5.88
CA LEU A 42 -10.24 -9.39 -7.09
C LEU A 42 -9.94 -7.91 -7.31
N VAL A 43 -8.70 -7.50 -6.99
CA VAL A 43 -8.22 -6.12 -7.13
C VAL A 43 -7.37 -6.00 -8.38
N LEU A 44 -7.81 -5.17 -9.32
CA LEU A 44 -7.08 -4.83 -10.53
C LEU A 44 -6.70 -3.34 -10.51
N ASP A 45 -5.43 -3.06 -10.78
CA ASP A 45 -4.93 -1.73 -11.06
C ASP A 45 -4.89 -1.51 -12.57
N ILE A 46 -5.53 -0.44 -13.04
CA ILE A 46 -5.67 -0.10 -14.45
C ILE A 46 -4.95 1.23 -14.70
N TYR A 47 -3.80 1.17 -15.34
CA TYR A 47 -3.05 2.37 -15.70
C TYR A 47 -3.54 2.89 -17.04
N CYS A 48 -3.85 4.19 -17.08
CA CYS A 48 -4.48 4.84 -18.22
C CYS A 48 -3.61 6.00 -18.72
N THR A 49 -3.32 5.99 -20.02
CA THR A 49 -2.65 7.09 -20.75
C THR A 49 -3.67 8.04 -21.39
N GLY A 50 -4.89 7.57 -21.63
CA GLY A 50 -5.98 8.33 -22.25
C GLY A 50 -7.27 8.39 -21.44
N PRO A 51 -8.36 8.89 -22.03
CA PRO A 51 -9.70 8.81 -21.43
C PRO A 51 -10.19 7.37 -21.40
N ILE A 52 -10.95 7.02 -20.36
CA ILE A 52 -11.68 5.76 -20.24
C ILE A 52 -13.19 6.04 -20.25
N PRO A 53 -14.04 5.03 -20.52
CA PRO A 53 -15.49 5.21 -20.55
C PRO A 53 -16.05 5.78 -19.24
N GLY A 54 -17.20 6.46 -19.33
CA GLY A 54 -17.91 6.99 -18.17
C GLY A 54 -18.47 5.89 -17.26
N SER A 55 -18.87 6.23 -16.03
CA SER A 55 -19.36 5.26 -15.04
C SER A 55 -20.47 4.34 -15.57
N GLU A 56 -21.48 4.92 -16.25
CA GLU A 56 -22.61 4.16 -16.81
C GLU A 56 -22.17 3.20 -17.92
N GLU A 57 -21.28 3.65 -18.81
CA GLU A 57 -20.73 2.82 -19.89
C GLU A 57 -19.86 1.68 -19.36
N ARG A 58 -19.06 1.95 -18.31
CA ARG A 58 -18.27 0.92 -17.64
C ARG A 58 -19.18 -0.12 -17.00
N GLN A 59 -20.21 0.30 -16.26
CA GLN A 59 -21.20 -0.60 -15.67
C GLN A 59 -21.85 -1.50 -16.74
N ALA A 60 -22.27 -0.92 -17.86
CA ALA A 60 -22.87 -1.65 -18.98
C ALA A 60 -21.90 -2.68 -19.60
N SER A 61 -20.59 -2.43 -19.52
CA SER A 61 -19.55 -3.31 -20.07
C SER A 61 -19.34 -4.60 -19.26
N PHE A 62 -19.77 -4.65 -17.99
CA PHE A 62 -19.47 -5.76 -17.08
C PHE A 62 -20.54 -6.85 -17.01
N ASP A 63 -21.53 -6.85 -17.90
CA ASP A 63 -22.51 -7.94 -18.08
C ASP A 63 -23.24 -8.28 -16.77
N ASN A 64 -24.10 -7.35 -16.36
CA ASN A 64 -24.91 -7.39 -15.12
C ASN A 64 -24.08 -7.41 -13.81
N PRO A 65 -23.26 -6.38 -13.55
CA PRO A 65 -22.55 -6.27 -12.28
C PRO A 65 -23.52 -6.04 -11.12
N GLY A 66 -23.38 -6.83 -10.05
CA GLY A 66 -24.14 -6.63 -8.82
C GLY A 66 -23.58 -5.45 -8.01
N ALA A 67 -24.47 -4.61 -7.48
CA ALA A 67 -24.13 -3.47 -6.60
C ALA A 67 -22.95 -2.62 -7.12
N PHE A 68 -23.04 -2.20 -8.39
CA PHE A 68 -21.99 -1.40 -9.01
C PHE A 68 -21.93 0.01 -8.44
N GLU A 69 -20.75 0.37 -7.95
CA GLU A 69 -20.46 1.68 -7.36
C GLU A 69 -19.16 2.24 -7.93
N THR A 70 -19.19 3.53 -8.27
CA THR A 70 -18.01 4.29 -8.69
C THR A 70 -17.70 5.38 -7.67
N SER A 71 -16.41 5.58 -7.35
CA SER A 71 -15.98 6.66 -6.47
C SER A 71 -16.32 8.03 -7.05
N ARG A 72 -16.43 9.06 -6.19
CA ARG A 72 -16.68 10.43 -6.64
C ARG A 72 -15.61 10.97 -7.61
N SER A 73 -14.36 10.52 -7.49
CA SER A 73 -13.28 10.86 -8.44
C SER A 73 -13.38 10.11 -9.77
N GLY A 74 -14.19 9.05 -9.84
CA GLY A 74 -14.26 8.16 -11.00
C GLY A 74 -13.09 7.17 -11.10
N GLU A 75 -12.20 7.16 -10.11
CA GLU A 75 -10.96 6.38 -10.13
C GLU A 75 -11.09 4.99 -9.52
N LYS A 76 -12.24 4.66 -8.91
CA LYS A 76 -12.46 3.32 -8.36
C LYS A 76 -13.85 2.83 -8.70
N ASP A 77 -13.93 1.57 -9.14
CA ASP A 77 -15.19 0.84 -9.23
C ASP A 77 -15.19 -0.34 -8.26
N ARG A 78 -16.36 -0.62 -7.66
CA ARG A 78 -16.59 -1.75 -6.76
C ARG A 78 -17.90 -2.40 -7.14
N PHE A 79 -17.91 -3.72 -7.28
CA PHE A 79 -19.10 -4.47 -7.67
C PHE A 79 -18.88 -5.96 -7.41
N PHE A 80 -19.90 -6.76 -7.71
CA PHE A 80 -19.85 -8.21 -7.67
C PHE A 80 -20.08 -8.80 -9.06
N ILE A 81 -19.31 -9.84 -9.41
CA ILE A 81 -19.63 -10.73 -10.53
C ILE A 81 -19.66 -12.15 -9.98
N ASN A 82 -20.81 -12.83 -10.12
CA ASN A 82 -21.01 -14.18 -9.58
C ASN A 82 -20.64 -14.25 -8.08
N GLU A 83 -21.11 -13.29 -7.29
CA GLU A 83 -20.84 -13.14 -5.85
C GLU A 83 -19.38 -12.85 -5.48
N MET A 84 -18.46 -12.83 -6.45
CA MET A 84 -17.07 -12.45 -6.19
C MET A 84 -16.93 -10.92 -6.15
N PRO A 85 -16.41 -10.34 -5.05
CA PRO A 85 -16.15 -8.92 -4.97
C PRO A 85 -14.99 -8.52 -5.90
N VAL A 86 -15.24 -7.50 -6.72
CA VAL A 86 -14.28 -6.93 -7.66
C VAL A 86 -14.01 -5.48 -7.28
N ARG A 87 -12.74 -5.08 -7.35
CA ARG A 87 -12.29 -3.70 -7.19
C ARG A 87 -11.39 -3.32 -8.35
N LEU A 88 -11.78 -2.28 -9.07
CA LEU A 88 -10.98 -1.71 -10.16
C LEU A 88 -10.45 -0.36 -9.69
N GLU A 89 -9.14 -0.14 -9.77
CA GLU A 89 -8.53 1.14 -9.46
C GLU A 89 -7.87 1.74 -10.72
N TYR A 90 -8.45 2.82 -11.23
CA TYR A 90 -7.95 3.54 -12.40
C TYR A 90 -6.91 4.57 -11.97
N LYS A 91 -5.70 4.46 -12.52
CA LYS A 91 -4.57 5.32 -12.21
C LYS A 91 -4.09 6.01 -13.49
N ARG A 92 -3.67 7.27 -13.39
CA ARG A 92 -3.05 7.97 -14.53
C ARG A 92 -1.60 7.53 -14.67
N ALA A 93 -1.25 6.98 -15.83
CA ALA A 93 0.12 6.60 -16.17
C ALA A 93 1.09 7.80 -16.01
N LYS A 94 0.63 8.98 -16.44
CA LYS A 94 1.35 10.25 -16.32
C LYS A 94 1.84 10.56 -14.90
N ASN A 95 1.09 10.19 -13.86
CA ASN A 95 1.50 10.47 -12.48
C ASN A 95 2.76 9.66 -12.10
N ILE A 96 2.90 8.45 -12.63
CA ILE A 96 4.09 7.61 -12.42
C ILE A 96 5.26 8.14 -13.26
N GLU A 97 4.99 8.54 -14.50
CA GLU A 97 6.00 9.14 -15.37
C GLU A 97 6.57 10.42 -14.76
N GLU A 98 5.71 11.30 -14.24
CA GLU A 98 6.12 12.52 -13.55
C GLU A 98 6.90 12.22 -12.27
N LEU A 99 6.50 11.20 -11.50
CA LEU A 99 7.25 10.77 -10.32
C LEU A 99 8.67 10.32 -10.68
N VAL A 100 8.79 9.47 -11.70
CA VAL A 100 10.09 8.94 -12.18
C VAL A 100 10.93 10.05 -12.80
N ALA A 101 10.35 10.88 -13.67
CA ALA A 101 11.07 11.94 -14.38
C ALA A 101 11.59 13.04 -13.45
N ASN A 102 10.88 13.32 -12.36
CA ASN A 102 11.30 14.31 -11.36
C ASN A 102 12.18 13.70 -10.25
N SER A 103 12.81 12.53 -10.48
CA SER A 103 13.67 11.87 -9.49
C SER A 103 13.00 11.75 -8.11
N PHE A 104 11.70 11.47 -8.11
CA PHE A 104 10.90 11.30 -6.89
C PHE A 104 10.82 12.52 -5.96
N ASP A 105 11.08 13.73 -6.46
CA ASP A 105 11.07 14.98 -5.67
C ASP A 105 9.66 15.33 -5.13
N THR A 106 8.60 14.78 -5.73
CA THR A 106 7.20 14.93 -5.32
C THR A 106 6.73 13.86 -4.32
N MET A 107 7.44 13.68 -3.20
CA MET A 107 7.05 12.74 -2.14
C MET A 107 5.68 12.99 -1.49
N TRP A 108 5.09 14.19 -1.66
CA TRP A 108 3.75 14.54 -1.18
C TRP A 108 2.64 13.67 -1.79
N ILE A 109 2.91 12.95 -2.88
CA ILE A 109 1.94 12.10 -3.60
C ILE A 109 1.56 10.84 -2.79
N PHE A 110 2.41 10.38 -1.85
CA PHE A 110 2.18 9.11 -1.14
C PHE A 110 1.17 9.19 0.01
N GLY A 111 0.75 10.40 0.42
CA GLY A 111 -0.27 10.59 1.46
C GLY A 111 -0.03 9.76 2.72
N SER A 112 -1.08 9.11 3.23
CA SER A 112 -1.02 8.18 4.38
C SER A 112 -0.75 6.72 3.98
N SER A 113 -0.85 6.37 2.70
CA SER A 113 -0.77 4.99 2.22
C SER A 113 0.67 4.52 1.98
N GLY A 114 1.65 5.42 2.08
CA GLY A 114 3.06 5.11 1.82
C GLY A 114 3.29 4.67 0.38
N THR A 115 4.27 3.80 0.17
CA THR A 115 4.71 3.38 -1.17
C THR A 115 3.94 2.19 -1.75
N TYR A 116 2.88 1.71 -1.11
CA TYR A 116 2.13 0.51 -1.53
C TYR A 116 1.59 0.58 -2.96
N MET A 117 1.27 1.78 -3.45
CA MET A 117 0.86 1.95 -4.85
C MET A 117 1.97 1.55 -5.84
N LEU A 118 3.23 1.85 -5.51
CA LEU A 118 4.41 1.47 -6.31
C LEU A 118 4.75 0.00 -6.12
N TYR A 119 4.63 -0.53 -4.89
CA TYR A 119 4.75 -1.98 -4.65
C TYR A 119 3.87 -2.78 -5.60
N ARG A 120 2.58 -2.42 -5.70
CA ARG A 120 1.63 -3.08 -6.62
C ARG A 120 2.02 -2.94 -8.08
N LEU A 121 2.56 -1.80 -8.49
CA LEU A 121 3.05 -1.59 -9.85
C LEU A 121 4.24 -2.51 -10.16
N VAL A 122 5.20 -2.61 -9.24
CA VAL A 122 6.45 -3.37 -9.41
C VAL A 122 6.21 -4.88 -9.37
N TYR A 123 5.54 -5.35 -8.31
CA TYR A 123 5.39 -6.78 -8.00
C TYR A 123 4.07 -7.40 -8.49
N GLY A 124 3.10 -6.58 -8.90
CA GLY A 124 1.83 -7.10 -9.39
C GLY A 124 1.96 -7.91 -10.68
N ASN A 125 1.08 -8.91 -10.82
CA ASN A 125 1.01 -9.77 -12.00
C ASN A 125 0.42 -8.99 -13.18
N VAL A 126 1.15 -8.97 -14.29
CA VAL A 126 0.72 -8.27 -15.50
C VAL A 126 -0.31 -9.12 -16.24
N LEU A 127 -1.54 -8.63 -16.34
CA LEU A 127 -2.61 -9.29 -17.09
C LEU A 127 -2.70 -8.78 -18.53
N TYR A 128 -2.36 -7.51 -18.74
CA TYR A 128 -2.35 -6.86 -20.04
C TYR A 128 -1.39 -5.67 -20.05
N GLN A 129 -0.69 -5.47 -21.18
CA GLN A 129 0.04 -4.24 -21.47
C GLN A 129 -0.06 -3.90 -22.96
N ARG A 130 -0.27 -2.62 -23.28
CA ARG A 130 -0.41 -2.11 -24.65
C ARG A 130 0.95 -1.80 -25.26
N SER A 131 1.83 -1.17 -24.49
CA SER A 131 3.20 -0.86 -24.88
C SER A 131 4.20 -1.30 -23.81
N GLU A 132 5.48 -1.05 -24.05
CA GLU A 132 6.57 -1.26 -23.09
C GLU A 132 6.57 -0.25 -21.93
N TRP A 133 5.50 0.56 -21.76
CA TRP A 133 5.39 1.55 -20.69
C TRP A 133 5.63 0.94 -19.31
N LEU A 134 4.95 -0.16 -19.00
CA LEU A 134 5.04 -0.81 -17.70
C LEU A 134 6.47 -1.31 -17.42
N ASP A 135 7.10 -1.95 -18.41
CA ASP A 135 8.46 -2.48 -18.30
C ASP A 135 9.46 -1.34 -18.02
N ARG A 136 9.34 -0.21 -18.74
CA ARG A 136 10.17 0.99 -18.48
C ARG A 136 9.96 1.55 -17.07
N MET A 137 8.72 1.63 -16.60
CA MET A 137 8.43 2.13 -15.25
C MET A 137 8.95 1.16 -14.18
N LYS A 138 8.80 -0.16 -14.36
CA LYS A 138 9.35 -1.16 -13.44
C LYS A 138 10.88 -1.06 -13.36
N MET A 139 11.57 -0.93 -14.49
CA MET A 139 13.02 -0.73 -14.50
C MET A 139 13.44 0.56 -13.79
N ALA A 140 12.75 1.68 -14.05
CA ALA A 140 13.07 2.95 -13.41
C ALA A 140 12.80 2.95 -11.89
N LEU A 141 11.80 2.19 -11.43
CA LEU A 141 11.52 2.00 -9.99
C LEU A 141 12.47 0.99 -9.33
N ALA A 142 13.01 0.03 -10.09
CA ALA A 142 14.04 -0.87 -9.58
C ALA A 142 15.38 -0.14 -9.38
N ASP A 143 15.65 0.89 -10.19
CA ASP A 143 16.83 1.76 -10.11
C ASP A 143 16.53 3.07 -9.35
N SER A 144 15.66 3.01 -8.34
CA SER A 144 15.35 4.20 -7.53
C SER A 144 16.61 4.70 -6.81
N PRO A 145 16.94 6.00 -6.93
CA PRO A 145 18.17 6.56 -6.40
C PRO A 145 18.23 6.49 -4.86
N GLN A 146 19.43 6.35 -4.30
CA GLN A 146 19.63 6.27 -2.86
C GLN A 146 19.07 7.51 -2.14
N GLU A 147 19.21 8.69 -2.75
CA GLU A 147 18.71 9.95 -2.22
C GLU A 147 17.19 9.95 -2.04
N PHE A 148 16.44 9.22 -2.86
CA PHE A 148 15.00 9.07 -2.68
C PHE A 148 14.69 8.32 -1.38
N TRP A 149 15.35 7.19 -1.15
CA TRP A 149 15.16 6.37 0.05
C TRP A 149 15.58 7.10 1.32
N GLU A 150 16.67 7.87 1.26
CA GLU A 150 17.13 8.72 2.37
C GLU A 150 16.10 9.78 2.72
N ARG A 151 15.57 10.51 1.75
CA ARG A 151 14.53 11.53 2.02
C ARG A 151 13.21 10.93 2.49
N LEU A 152 12.82 9.76 1.96
CA LEU A 152 11.65 9.02 2.44
C LEU A 152 11.84 8.60 3.89
N ARG A 153 13.02 8.06 4.22
CA ARG A 153 13.42 7.71 5.59
C ARG A 153 13.34 8.93 6.51
N GLU A 154 13.94 10.05 6.14
CA GLU A 154 13.91 11.30 6.93
C GLU A 154 12.47 11.75 7.21
N THR A 155 11.63 11.77 6.17
CA THR A 155 10.21 12.16 6.29
C THR A 155 9.46 11.24 7.25
N CYS A 156 9.66 9.92 7.13
CA CYS A 156 9.01 8.94 7.99
C CYS A 156 9.57 8.96 9.42
N GLN A 157 10.85 9.24 9.60
CA GLN A 157 11.49 9.40 10.91
C GLN A 157 10.91 10.59 11.66
N GLN A 158 10.77 11.75 11.00
CA GLN A 158 10.12 12.93 11.59
C GLN A 158 8.69 12.63 12.05
N LYS A 159 7.90 11.91 11.23
CA LYS A 159 6.54 11.47 11.61
C LYS A 159 6.55 10.48 12.79
N MET A 160 7.52 9.57 12.83
CA MET A 160 7.70 8.62 13.91
C MET A 160 8.04 9.33 15.23
N GLU A 161 8.97 10.30 15.21
CA GLU A 161 9.34 11.12 16.37
C GLU A 161 8.16 11.93 16.89
N HIS A 162 7.45 12.60 15.99
CA HIS A 162 6.26 13.37 16.35
C HIS A 162 5.20 12.48 17.02
N SER A 163 4.87 11.34 16.41
CA SER A 163 3.90 10.39 16.97
C SER A 163 4.36 9.79 18.30
N LEU A 164 5.68 9.56 18.48
CA LEU A 164 6.23 9.08 19.74
C LEU A 164 6.09 10.11 20.87
N SER A 165 6.36 11.38 20.57
CA SER A 165 6.18 12.49 21.52
C SER A 165 4.72 12.58 21.97
N ASP A 166 3.78 12.56 21.01
CA ASP A 166 2.34 12.62 21.27
C ASP A 166 1.86 11.40 22.06
N LEU A 167 2.35 10.20 21.72
CA LEU A 167 2.06 8.96 22.43
C LEU A 167 2.46 9.05 23.91
N GLY A 168 3.65 9.59 24.20
CA GLY A 168 4.11 9.83 25.57
C GLY A 168 3.20 10.81 26.30
N GLY A 169 2.90 11.96 25.68
CA GLY A 169 2.00 12.96 26.25
C GLY A 169 0.60 12.40 26.59
N ALA A 170 0.03 11.61 25.67
CA ALA A 170 -1.27 10.97 25.85
C ALA A 170 -1.25 9.89 26.94
N ALA A 171 -0.19 9.09 27.02
CA ALA A 171 -0.03 8.04 28.02
C ALA A 171 0.01 8.61 29.46
N PHE A 172 0.64 9.76 29.68
CA PHE A 172 0.73 10.39 31.01
C PHE A 172 -0.51 11.21 31.39
N LYS A 173 -1.34 11.64 30.43
CA LYS A 173 -2.54 12.45 30.67
C LYS A 173 -3.85 11.66 30.63
N ASP A 174 -3.79 10.34 30.43
CA ASP A 174 -4.95 9.44 30.24
C ASP A 174 -5.88 9.89 29.10
N ASP A 175 -5.32 10.49 28.03
CA ASP A 175 -6.06 10.84 26.82
C ASP A 175 -6.15 9.61 25.90
N LYS A 176 -7.17 8.78 26.14
CA LYS A 176 -7.29 7.46 25.52
C LYS A 176 -7.44 7.52 24.01
N LEU A 177 -8.25 8.44 23.49
CA LEU A 177 -8.45 8.55 22.04
C LEU A 177 -7.15 8.99 21.36
N PHE A 178 -6.55 10.06 21.88
CA PHE A 178 -5.32 10.59 21.32
C PHE A 178 -4.14 9.60 21.44
N TYR A 179 -4.12 8.81 22.52
CA TYR A 179 -3.15 7.73 22.70
C TYR A 179 -3.20 6.70 21.57
N PHE A 180 -4.40 6.22 21.21
CA PHE A 180 -4.52 5.23 20.12
C PHE A 180 -4.20 5.83 18.75
N ILE A 181 -4.58 7.08 18.50
CA ILE A 181 -4.21 7.80 17.27
C ILE A 181 -2.68 7.91 17.16
N SER A 182 -2.03 8.32 18.25
CA SER A 182 -0.57 8.48 18.31
C SER A 182 0.16 7.14 18.20
N LEU A 183 -0.36 6.08 18.82
CA LEU A 183 0.19 4.73 18.73
C LEU A 183 0.11 4.20 17.29
N ALA A 184 -1.04 4.37 16.62
CA ALA A 184 -1.20 3.97 15.23
C ALA A 184 -0.26 4.76 14.30
N GLY A 185 -0.12 6.07 14.52
CA GLY A 185 0.83 6.92 13.79
C GLY A 185 2.28 6.48 13.98
N PHE A 186 2.66 6.12 15.22
CA PHE A 186 3.99 5.61 15.53
C PHE A 186 4.27 4.27 14.83
N ILE A 187 3.36 3.29 14.96
CA ILE A 187 3.47 1.97 14.32
C ILE A 187 3.63 2.12 12.80
N ARG A 188 2.75 2.89 12.16
CA ARG A 188 2.77 3.09 10.70
C ARG A 188 4.05 3.74 10.23
N SER A 189 4.52 4.77 10.93
CA SER A 189 5.74 5.50 10.58
C SER A 189 6.99 4.66 10.82
N CYS A 190 7.04 3.90 11.92
CA CYS A 190 8.13 2.97 12.22
C CYS A 190 8.31 1.91 11.12
N ALA A 191 7.21 1.33 10.64
CA ALA A 191 7.26 0.41 9.50
C ALA A 191 7.83 1.10 8.26
N SER A 192 7.32 2.28 7.87
CA SER A 192 7.83 3.01 6.70
C SER A 192 9.31 3.36 6.81
N VAL A 193 9.81 3.72 8.00
CA VAL A 193 11.24 3.99 8.20
C VAL A 193 12.07 2.75 7.89
N LEU A 194 11.65 1.58 8.37
CA LEU A 194 12.36 0.32 8.14
C LEU A 194 12.34 -0.10 6.67
N PHE A 195 11.21 0.06 5.98
CA PHE A 195 11.13 -0.15 4.52
C PHE A 195 12.09 0.79 3.77
N ALA A 196 12.12 2.08 4.14
CA ALA A 196 13.02 3.05 3.53
C ALA A 196 14.50 2.75 3.79
N ILE A 197 14.87 2.33 5.01
CA ILE A 197 16.25 1.88 5.34
C ILE A 197 16.68 0.71 4.45
N ASN A 198 15.76 -0.19 4.14
CA ASN A 198 16.04 -1.37 3.33
C ASN A 198 15.91 -1.12 1.81
N GLY A 199 15.53 0.09 1.38
CA GLY A 199 15.29 0.38 -0.04
C GLY A 199 14.16 -0.47 -0.64
N GLN A 200 13.14 -0.79 0.15
CA GLN A 200 12.05 -1.67 -0.27
C GLN A 200 10.70 -0.94 -0.29
N TRP A 201 9.88 -1.28 -1.29
CA TRP A 201 8.51 -0.80 -1.40
C TRP A 201 7.62 -1.47 -0.34
N GLU A 202 6.72 -0.70 0.27
CA GLU A 202 5.83 -1.18 1.33
C GLU A 202 4.74 -2.09 0.78
N SER A 203 4.54 -3.26 1.37
CA SER A 203 3.44 -4.16 1.05
C SER A 203 2.08 -3.61 1.52
N SER A 204 1.01 -4.39 1.30
CA SER A 204 -0.30 -4.06 1.88
C SER A 204 -0.23 -4.03 3.42
N GLU A 205 -1.06 -3.20 4.06
CA GLU A 205 -1.17 -3.14 5.53
C GLU A 205 -1.49 -4.52 6.16
N ARG A 206 -2.18 -5.38 5.42
CA ARG A 206 -2.55 -6.73 5.86
C ARG A 206 -1.35 -7.66 6.02
N HIS A 207 -0.39 -7.54 5.11
CA HIS A 207 0.84 -8.34 5.08
C HIS A 207 2.04 -7.55 5.61
N MET A 208 1.79 -6.37 6.21
CA MET A 208 2.83 -5.45 6.64
C MET A 208 3.75 -6.07 7.69
N THR A 209 3.20 -6.77 8.69
CA THR A 209 4.04 -7.39 9.73
C THR A 209 4.94 -8.46 9.12
N ASP A 210 4.41 -9.35 8.29
CA ASP A 210 5.20 -10.43 7.68
C ASP A 210 6.30 -9.86 6.77
N SER A 211 5.96 -8.88 5.95
CA SER A 211 6.90 -8.20 5.05
C SER A 211 7.96 -7.41 5.83
N LEU A 212 7.56 -6.79 6.95
CA LEU A 212 8.47 -6.07 7.84
C LEU A 212 9.48 -7.02 8.49
N MET A 213 9.04 -8.20 8.94
CA MET A 213 9.95 -9.20 9.54
C MET A 213 10.85 -9.88 8.50
N ALA A 214 10.49 -9.83 7.22
CA ALA A 214 11.31 -10.34 6.12
C ALA A 214 12.40 -9.35 5.64
N LEU A 215 12.45 -8.13 6.19
CA LEU A 215 13.44 -7.13 5.78
C LEU A 215 14.88 -7.56 6.15
N PRO A 216 15.86 -7.36 5.25
CA PRO A 216 17.26 -7.73 5.51
C PRO A 216 17.90 -7.05 6.73
N VAL A 217 17.53 -5.80 6.99
CA VAL A 217 18.07 -4.97 8.07
C VAL A 217 16.96 -4.62 9.04
N LEU A 218 17.03 -5.20 10.23
CA LEU A 218 16.15 -4.92 11.36
C LEU A 218 16.97 -4.69 12.63
N PRO A 219 16.44 -3.93 13.61
CA PRO A 219 17.12 -3.78 14.88
C PRO A 219 17.13 -5.09 15.68
N GLU A 220 18.12 -5.27 16.56
CA GLU A 220 18.17 -6.40 17.48
C GLU A 220 16.91 -6.48 18.35
N ASP A 221 16.38 -7.70 18.52
CA ASP A 221 15.13 -8.00 19.23
C ASP A 221 13.88 -7.24 18.72
N PHE A 222 13.90 -6.73 17.48
CA PHE A 222 12.78 -5.94 16.96
C PHE A 222 11.47 -6.70 16.97
N GLU A 223 11.46 -7.96 16.51
CA GLU A 223 10.26 -8.81 16.47
C GLU A 223 9.59 -8.92 17.85
N GLY A 224 10.38 -9.20 18.90
CA GLY A 224 9.86 -9.31 20.27
C GLY A 224 9.26 -8.01 20.78
N ARG A 225 9.94 -6.88 20.56
CA ARG A 225 9.44 -5.55 20.96
C ARG A 225 8.21 -5.15 20.18
N TRP A 226 8.18 -5.46 18.88
CA TRP A 226 7.04 -5.21 18.00
C TRP A 226 5.81 -6.01 18.43
N ALA A 227 5.97 -7.31 18.67
CA ALA A 227 4.91 -8.17 19.17
C ALA A 227 4.33 -7.65 20.49
N MET A 228 5.19 -7.22 21.42
CA MET A 228 4.74 -6.60 22.68
C MET A 228 4.00 -5.28 22.45
N LEU A 229 4.47 -4.42 21.55
CA LEU A 229 3.83 -3.14 21.21
C LEU A 229 2.39 -3.35 20.71
N LEU A 230 2.17 -4.37 19.88
CA LEU A 230 0.89 -4.67 19.23
C LEU A 230 -0.11 -5.42 20.11
N ARG A 231 0.25 -5.86 21.33
CA ARG A 231 -0.70 -6.57 22.21
C ARG A 231 -1.88 -5.68 22.60
N THR A 232 -3.09 -6.20 22.42
CA THR A 232 -4.36 -5.50 22.72
C THR A 232 -5.13 -6.08 23.90
N ASP A 233 -4.61 -7.12 24.54
CA ASP A 233 -5.24 -7.86 25.65
C ASP A 233 -5.30 -7.12 26.99
N GLY A 234 -4.94 -5.83 27.03
CA GLY A 234 -4.90 -5.02 28.25
C GLY A 234 -3.78 -5.39 29.22
N SER A 235 -2.89 -6.33 28.87
CA SER A 235 -1.80 -6.76 29.75
C SER A 235 -0.67 -5.74 29.89
N ILE A 236 -0.66 -4.70 29.05
CA ILE A 236 0.38 -3.67 29.00
C ILE A 236 -0.26 -2.31 29.23
N ASP A 237 0.10 -1.70 30.35
CA ASP A 237 -0.24 -0.32 30.69
C ASP A 237 0.31 0.68 29.64
N PRO A 238 -0.41 1.78 29.33
CA PRO A 238 0.02 2.79 28.37
C PRO A 238 1.43 3.34 28.58
N ALA A 239 1.85 3.58 29.83
CA ALA A 239 3.20 4.11 30.10
C ALA A 239 4.27 3.05 29.77
N LYS A 240 4.00 1.78 30.06
CA LYS A 240 4.90 0.68 29.68
C LYS A 240 4.95 0.48 28.16
N ARG A 241 3.82 0.62 27.45
CA ARG A 241 3.81 0.56 25.99
C ARG A 241 4.59 1.70 25.36
N TYR A 242 4.49 2.91 25.92
CA TYR A 242 5.32 4.03 25.51
C TYR A 242 6.82 3.75 25.68
N GLN A 243 7.24 3.13 26.79
CA GLN A 243 8.65 2.71 26.97
C GLN A 243 9.11 1.72 25.89
N ILE A 244 8.25 0.77 25.50
CA ILE A 244 8.55 -0.17 24.40
C ILE A 244 8.73 0.60 23.08
N ALA A 245 7.83 1.54 22.78
CA ALA A 245 7.94 2.40 21.60
C ALA A 245 9.24 3.22 21.60
N GLN A 246 9.66 3.76 22.75
CA GLN A 246 10.94 4.46 22.88
C GLN A 246 12.14 3.56 22.58
N LEU A 247 12.13 2.30 23.08
CA LEU A 247 13.20 1.33 22.80
C LEU A 247 13.26 0.99 21.31
N ILE A 248 12.10 0.79 20.67
CA ILE A 248 12.02 0.56 19.23
C ILE A 248 12.61 1.76 18.48
N ALA A 249 12.14 2.98 18.78
CA ALA A 249 12.59 4.19 18.08
C ALA A 249 14.10 4.39 18.18
N ARG A 250 14.68 4.24 19.38
CA ARG A 250 16.13 4.32 19.59
C ARG A 250 16.90 3.31 18.73
N SER A 251 16.44 2.06 18.70
CA SER A 251 17.08 1.01 17.91
C SER A 251 16.91 1.21 16.40
N VAL A 252 15.81 1.81 15.95
CA VAL A 252 15.61 2.18 14.54
C VAL A 252 16.53 3.36 14.15
N PHE A 253 16.70 4.36 15.02
CA PHE A 253 17.59 5.49 14.72
C PHE A 253 19.06 5.07 14.60
N SER A 254 19.50 4.07 15.36
CA SER A 254 20.85 3.54 15.25
C SER A 254 21.14 2.75 13.96
N LEU A 255 20.12 2.38 13.17
CA LEU A 255 20.30 1.59 11.95
C LEU A 255 20.84 2.36 10.74
N GLY A 256 20.92 3.68 10.81
CA GLY A 256 21.50 4.43 9.69
C GLY A 256 22.28 5.64 10.14
N THR A 257 23.05 5.45 11.19
CA THR A 257 24.38 6.03 11.40
C THR A 257 25.41 5.06 10.89
#